data_AF-A0A504Y640-F1
#
_entry.id   AF-A0A504Y640-F1
#
_cell.length_a   1.000
_cell.length_b   1.000
_cell.length_c   1.000
_cell.angle_alpha   90.00
_cell.angle_beta   90.00
_cell.angle_gamma   90.00
#
_symmetry.space_group_name_H-M   'P 1'
#
loop_
_entity.id
_entity.type
_entity.pdbx_description
1 polymer ?
#
loop_
_entity_poly.entity_id
_entity_poly.type
_entity_poly.pdbx_seq_one_letter_code
_entity_poly.pdbx_strand_id
1 'polypeptide(L)'
;MIPNGGALSPALRMLGYHPYTFEDSVRKGRLLTHPQEWMAVMRGEKKFDFEVLKAPQHTASTEAVPSSSGDPCASRTPECATASTAPSASPRAPLFFDSLVGPPATVAFESILKECPRSTRVILVEEPDKLAWEKDMEQWLQPLVRECKKSAMWWNASKLHMMLLDMVDLRRALISPSNQRGGRARPLPSSFAAMTAQNVPISKQHSTLRLSGALDLFEQHVKEVVPRDRLLVYRVRDGWQPLCDFLQVPVPMAPATVGGAPPEPVAFPPNSTGSDILLFVHQGFKKSTAVVWLLFLVVVALALLLLSSFTEEYTQFYRDYRDYVHRDLEPYMDAEKVREGDESALTIRQALVMAKKSSKRFGEEYEREGGAMGSMSGLMERIVGSK
;
A
#
# COMPACT_ATOMS: atom_id res chain seq x y z
N MET A 1 -13.45 -3.32 -17.57
CA MET A 1 -12.28 -3.31 -16.65
C MET A 1 -12.32 -2.03 -15.81
N ILE A 2 -13.05 -2.06 -14.68
CA ILE A 2 -13.34 -0.86 -13.89
C ILE A 2 -13.06 -1.16 -12.40
N PRO A 3 -12.26 -0.35 -11.68
CA PRO A 3 -12.09 -0.48 -10.24
C PRO A 3 -13.43 -0.47 -9.51
N ASN A 4 -13.59 -1.32 -8.50
CA ASN A 4 -14.86 -1.54 -7.81
C ASN A 4 -16.02 -1.99 -8.73
N GLY A 5 -15.79 -2.39 -9.97
CA GLY A 5 -16.82 -3.04 -10.79
C GLY A 5 -17.89 -2.14 -11.42
N GLY A 6 -17.75 -0.82 -11.33
CA GLY A 6 -18.72 0.13 -11.88
C GLY A 6 -20.14 -0.11 -11.36
N ALA A 7 -21.12 -0.13 -12.27
CA ALA A 7 -22.53 -0.34 -11.92
C ALA A 7 -22.86 -1.76 -11.42
N LEU A 8 -22.03 -2.77 -11.73
CA LEU A 8 -22.33 -4.15 -11.32
C LEU A 8 -22.19 -4.38 -9.83
N SER A 9 -21.25 -3.72 -9.15
CA SER A 9 -21.11 -3.87 -7.69
C SER A 9 -22.35 -3.45 -6.92
N PRO A 10 -22.92 -2.24 -7.11
CA PRO A 10 -24.19 -1.91 -6.47
C PRO A 10 -25.34 -2.79 -6.98
N ALA A 11 -25.38 -3.17 -8.26
CA ALA A 11 -26.44 -4.02 -8.79
C ALA A 11 -26.45 -5.40 -8.11
N LEU A 12 -25.28 -6.05 -7.97
CA LEU A 12 -25.12 -7.31 -7.27
C LEU A 12 -25.54 -7.21 -5.79
N ARG A 13 -25.20 -6.11 -5.11
CA ARG A 13 -25.66 -5.87 -3.73
C ARG A 13 -27.18 -5.80 -3.63
N MET A 14 -27.83 -5.15 -4.58
CA MET A 14 -29.31 -5.08 -4.63
C MET A 14 -29.95 -6.44 -4.91
N LEU A 15 -29.23 -7.35 -5.58
CA LEU A 15 -29.63 -8.74 -5.78
C LEU A 15 -29.26 -9.66 -4.60
N GLY A 16 -28.69 -9.11 -3.51
CA GLY A 16 -28.34 -9.86 -2.30
C GLY A 16 -26.95 -10.51 -2.29
N TYR A 17 -26.10 -10.20 -3.28
CA TYR A 17 -24.71 -10.65 -3.32
C TYR A 17 -23.77 -9.70 -2.58
N HIS A 18 -22.63 -10.20 -2.15
CA HIS A 18 -21.58 -9.51 -1.42
C HIS A 18 -20.28 -9.49 -2.23
N PRO A 19 -20.12 -8.49 -3.11
CA PRO A 19 -18.97 -8.40 -4.01
C PRO A 19 -17.71 -7.99 -3.27
N TYR A 20 -16.64 -8.76 -3.47
CA TYR A 20 -15.28 -8.34 -3.20
C TYR A 20 -14.84 -7.34 -4.27
N THR A 21 -14.37 -6.17 -3.85
CA THR A 21 -13.98 -5.07 -4.73
C THR A 21 -12.52 -4.68 -4.56
N PHE A 22 -11.99 -3.83 -5.46
CA PHE A 22 -10.66 -3.24 -5.31
C PHE A 22 -10.49 -2.56 -3.95
N GLU A 23 -11.49 -1.82 -3.50
CA GLU A 23 -11.48 -1.14 -2.20
C GLU A 23 -11.25 -2.09 -1.02
N ASP A 24 -11.79 -3.31 -1.07
CA ASP A 24 -11.60 -4.32 -0.03
C ASP A 24 -10.17 -4.89 0.00
N SER A 25 -9.37 -4.66 -1.04
CA SER A 25 -7.93 -5.00 -1.07
C SER A 25 -7.06 -3.95 -0.37
N VAL A 26 -7.57 -2.73 -0.18
CA VAL A 26 -6.80 -1.60 0.39
C VAL A 26 -7.35 -1.07 1.72
N ARG A 27 -8.64 -1.25 2.01
CA ARG A 27 -9.27 -0.81 3.28
C ARG A 27 -9.34 -1.93 4.32
N LYS A 28 -9.87 -1.58 5.51
CA LYS A 28 -10.21 -2.53 6.60
C LYS A 28 -9.03 -3.39 7.10
N GLY A 29 -7.85 -2.79 7.22
CA GLY A 29 -6.64 -3.47 7.76
C GLY A 29 -5.92 -4.41 6.77
N ARG A 30 -6.36 -4.48 5.52
CA ARG A 30 -5.85 -5.44 4.51
C ARG A 30 -4.74 -4.92 3.61
N LEU A 31 -4.36 -3.65 3.77
CA LEU A 31 -3.37 -2.96 2.95
C LEU A 31 -2.01 -3.69 2.87
N LEU A 32 -1.64 -4.41 3.92
CA LEU A 32 -0.35 -5.11 4.00
C LEU A 32 -0.40 -6.55 3.46
N THR A 33 -1.58 -7.18 3.42
CA THR A 33 -1.73 -8.59 3.10
C THR A 33 -2.32 -8.80 1.71
N HIS A 34 -3.47 -8.20 1.42
CA HIS A 34 -4.21 -8.42 0.18
C HIS A 34 -3.41 -8.01 -1.07
N PRO A 35 -2.69 -6.88 -1.08
CA PRO A 35 -1.94 -6.53 -2.28
C PRO A 35 -0.81 -7.48 -2.63
N GLN A 36 -0.16 -8.07 -1.61
CA GLN A 36 0.85 -9.10 -1.83
C GLN A 36 0.22 -10.39 -2.39
N GLU A 37 -0.90 -10.83 -1.81
CA GLU A 37 -1.63 -12.01 -2.27
C GLU A 37 -2.11 -11.86 -3.72
N TRP A 38 -2.77 -10.74 -4.04
CA TRP A 38 -3.26 -10.49 -5.39
C TRP A 38 -2.13 -10.36 -6.42
N MET A 39 -1.02 -9.73 -6.05
CA MET A 39 0.17 -9.68 -6.91
C MET A 39 0.68 -11.09 -7.22
N ALA A 40 0.84 -11.94 -6.21
CA ALA A 40 1.34 -13.30 -6.39
C ALA A 40 0.40 -14.14 -7.27
N VAL A 41 -0.92 -13.99 -7.11
CA VAL A 41 -1.93 -14.66 -7.93
C VAL A 41 -1.92 -14.16 -9.38
N MET A 42 -1.86 -12.84 -9.61
CA MET A 42 -1.84 -12.25 -10.96
C MET A 42 -0.56 -12.62 -11.72
N ARG A 43 0.57 -12.80 -11.03
CA ARG A 43 1.85 -13.23 -11.62
C ARG A 43 1.96 -14.74 -11.82
N GLY A 44 0.98 -15.50 -11.35
CA GLY A 44 1.02 -16.97 -11.36
C GLY A 44 2.05 -17.57 -10.41
N GLU A 45 2.55 -16.80 -9.45
CA GLU A 45 3.48 -17.26 -8.40
C GLU A 45 2.75 -18.10 -7.35
N LYS A 46 1.47 -17.83 -7.12
CA LYS A 46 0.60 -18.55 -6.18
C LYS A 46 -0.75 -18.89 -6.82
N LYS A 47 -1.34 -20.01 -6.41
CA LYS A 47 -2.75 -20.33 -6.71
C LYS A 47 -3.69 -19.38 -5.97
N PHE A 48 -4.89 -19.20 -6.51
CA PHE A 48 -5.92 -18.41 -5.84
C PHE A 48 -6.36 -19.13 -4.55
N ASP A 49 -6.44 -18.38 -3.46
CA ASP A 49 -6.83 -18.89 -2.14
C ASP A 49 -8.06 -18.12 -1.62
N PHE A 50 -9.09 -18.87 -1.23
CA PHE A 50 -10.35 -18.33 -0.72
C PHE A 50 -10.19 -17.62 0.63
N GLU A 51 -9.08 -17.78 1.35
CA GLU A 51 -8.78 -17.01 2.56
C GLU A 51 -8.81 -15.49 2.31
N VAL A 52 -8.42 -15.05 1.10
CA VAL A 52 -8.48 -13.64 0.69
C VAL A 52 -9.92 -13.09 0.70
N LEU A 53 -10.92 -13.96 0.65
CA LEU A 53 -12.34 -13.61 0.64
C LEU A 53 -13.00 -13.66 2.02
N LYS A 54 -12.28 -14.02 3.09
CA LYS A 54 -12.84 -13.98 4.44
C LYS A 54 -12.91 -12.56 4.96
N ALA A 55 -14.09 -12.11 5.40
CA ALA A 55 -14.27 -10.80 6.04
C ALA A 55 -13.37 -10.69 7.29
N PRO A 56 -12.82 -9.50 7.62
CA PRO A 56 -12.00 -9.34 8.81
C PRO A 56 -12.89 -9.63 10.03
N GLN A 57 -12.51 -10.63 10.83
CA GLN A 57 -13.09 -10.75 12.15
C GLN A 57 -12.49 -9.64 13.00
N HIS A 58 -13.31 -8.67 13.42
CA HIS A 58 -12.96 -7.89 14.59
C HIS A 58 -12.89 -8.91 15.73
N THR A 59 -11.67 -9.25 16.16
CA THR A 59 -11.47 -9.89 17.44
C THR A 59 -12.00 -8.91 18.48
N ALA A 60 -13.27 -9.07 18.86
CA ALA A 60 -13.74 -8.55 20.12
C ALA A 60 -12.91 -9.27 21.16
N SER A 61 -11.91 -8.58 21.70
CA SER A 61 -11.18 -9.00 22.88
C SER A 61 -12.22 -9.20 23.97
N THR A 62 -12.59 -10.46 24.20
CA THR A 62 -13.28 -10.87 25.41
C THR A 62 -12.27 -10.68 26.54
N GLU A 63 -12.17 -9.45 27.05
CA GLU A 63 -11.68 -9.25 28.40
C GLU A 63 -12.75 -9.81 29.33
N ALA A 64 -12.56 -11.07 29.70
CA ALA A 64 -13.20 -11.65 30.86
C ALA A 64 -12.72 -10.85 32.08
N VAL A 65 -13.55 -9.91 32.54
CA VAL A 65 -13.39 -9.31 33.85
C VAL A 65 -13.86 -10.34 34.89
N PRO A 66 -13.02 -10.73 35.87
CA PRO A 66 -13.41 -11.66 36.90
C PRO A 66 -14.38 -11.00 37.87
N SER A 67 -15.42 -11.76 38.21
CA SER A 67 -16.42 -11.51 39.25
C SER A 67 -15.81 -11.04 40.58
N SER A 68 -16.29 -9.91 41.10
CA SER A 68 -16.18 -9.55 42.52
C SER A 68 -17.56 -9.41 43.15
N SER A 69 -17.67 -10.05 44.30
CA SER A 69 -18.77 -10.30 45.24
C SER A 69 -19.44 -9.09 45.91
N GLY A 70 -20.68 -9.30 46.38
CA GLY A 70 -21.45 -8.50 47.37
C GLY A 70 -22.59 -7.68 46.72
N ASP A 71 -23.87 -7.72 47.10
CA ASP A 71 -24.51 -8.15 48.34
C ASP A 71 -25.95 -8.68 48.12
N PRO A 72 -26.55 -9.33 49.13
CA PRO A 72 -27.81 -10.07 49.03
C PRO A 72 -29.00 -9.29 49.62
N CYS A 73 -30.15 -9.22 48.91
CA CYS A 73 -31.44 -9.15 49.62
C CYS A 73 -32.66 -9.50 48.74
N ALA A 74 -33.29 -10.61 49.13
CA ALA A 74 -34.69 -11.05 49.02
C ALA A 74 -35.71 -10.28 48.15
N SER A 75 -36.44 -10.99 47.28
CA SER A 75 -37.77 -11.54 47.59
C SER A 75 -38.40 -12.27 46.38
N ARG A 76 -39.36 -13.16 46.68
CA ARG A 76 -39.94 -14.24 45.86
C ARG A 76 -41.07 -13.74 44.94
N THR A 77 -41.19 -14.30 43.73
CA THR A 77 -42.34 -15.15 43.26
C THR A 77 -42.17 -15.53 41.77
N PRO A 78 -42.71 -16.69 41.31
CA PRO A 78 -42.69 -17.10 39.91
C PRO A 78 -44.04 -16.82 39.24
N GLU A 79 -44.07 -16.02 38.17
CA GLU A 79 -45.24 -16.01 37.27
C GLU A 79 -44.84 -16.04 35.81
N CYS A 80 -45.47 -17.01 35.14
CA CYS A 80 -45.44 -17.30 33.72
C CYS A 80 -46.54 -16.49 33.05
N ALA A 81 -46.24 -15.70 32.01
CA ALA A 81 -47.15 -15.48 30.87
C ALA A 81 -46.56 -14.53 29.81
N THR A 82 -46.47 -15.09 28.60
CA THR A 82 -46.85 -14.49 27.31
C THR A 82 -46.12 -13.27 26.72
N ALA A 83 -45.66 -13.54 25.49
CA ALA A 83 -45.82 -12.73 24.28
C ALA A 83 -44.75 -11.69 23.92
N SER A 84 -44.12 -12.01 22.78
CA SER A 84 -43.83 -11.09 21.69
C SER A 84 -42.79 -9.99 21.95
N THR A 85 -41.52 -10.37 21.74
CA THR A 85 -40.51 -9.42 21.28
C THR A 85 -39.84 -10.00 20.05
N ALA A 86 -40.13 -9.41 18.90
CA ALA A 86 -39.42 -9.65 17.65
C ALA A 86 -37.91 -9.41 17.85
N PRO A 87 -37.02 -10.27 17.34
CA PRO A 87 -35.63 -9.88 17.28
C PRO A 87 -35.49 -8.87 16.14
N SER A 88 -35.36 -7.59 16.50
CA SER A 88 -34.64 -6.60 15.71
C SER A 88 -33.21 -7.09 15.54
N ALA A 89 -33.01 -8.01 14.59
CA ALA A 89 -31.69 -8.43 14.16
C ALA A 89 -31.24 -7.40 13.13
N SER A 90 -30.43 -6.44 13.57
CA SER A 90 -29.54 -5.70 12.67
C SER A 90 -28.84 -6.74 11.77
N PRO A 91 -28.78 -6.58 10.43
CA PRO A 91 -28.24 -7.61 9.56
C PRO A 91 -26.78 -7.82 9.94
N ARG A 92 -26.45 -8.98 10.52
CA ARG A 92 -25.06 -9.38 10.74
C ARG A 92 -24.37 -9.29 9.38
N ALA A 93 -23.29 -8.50 9.30
CA ALA A 93 -22.48 -8.40 8.10
C ALA A 93 -22.12 -9.83 7.62
N PRO A 94 -22.23 -10.12 6.32
CA PRO A 94 -21.95 -11.44 5.79
C PRO A 94 -20.51 -11.83 6.11
N LEU A 95 -20.33 -13.08 6.54
CA LEU A 95 -19.05 -13.62 6.98
C LEU A 95 -18.05 -13.81 5.80
N PHE A 96 -18.49 -13.72 4.55
CA PHE A 96 -17.69 -14.04 3.36
C PHE A 96 -18.16 -13.29 2.10
N PHE A 97 -17.24 -13.01 1.16
CA PHE A 97 -17.61 -12.48 -0.16
C PHE A 97 -18.01 -13.61 -1.11
N ASP A 98 -19.19 -13.50 -1.72
CA ASP A 98 -19.77 -14.51 -2.61
C ASP A 98 -19.55 -14.22 -4.11
N SER A 99 -18.99 -13.06 -4.43
CA SER A 99 -18.76 -12.58 -5.79
C SER A 99 -17.49 -11.73 -5.85
N LEU A 100 -16.88 -11.66 -7.04
CA LEU A 100 -15.62 -10.95 -7.29
C LEU A 100 -15.84 -9.96 -8.43
N VAL A 101 -15.55 -8.67 -8.19
CA VAL A 101 -15.87 -7.63 -9.16
C VAL A 101 -14.72 -6.64 -9.34
N GLY A 102 -14.33 -6.46 -10.60
CA GLY A 102 -13.26 -5.54 -11.00
C GLY A 102 -11.85 -6.05 -10.69
N PRO A 103 -10.82 -5.30 -11.12
CA PRO A 103 -9.43 -5.58 -10.75
C PRO A 103 -9.23 -5.49 -9.23
N PRO A 104 -8.28 -6.25 -8.64
CA PRO A 104 -7.35 -7.18 -9.30
C PRO A 104 -7.99 -8.52 -9.70
N ALA A 105 -9.16 -8.87 -9.17
CA ALA A 105 -9.79 -10.17 -9.39
C ALA A 105 -10.09 -10.44 -10.88
N THR A 106 -10.58 -9.46 -11.63
CA THR A 106 -10.86 -9.65 -13.06
C THR A 106 -9.59 -9.99 -13.86
N VAL A 107 -8.43 -9.45 -13.50
CA VAL A 107 -7.16 -9.78 -14.16
C VAL A 107 -6.72 -11.21 -13.85
N ALA A 108 -6.99 -11.68 -12.64
CA ALA A 108 -6.69 -13.03 -12.18
C ALA A 108 -7.77 -14.08 -12.51
N PHE A 109 -8.70 -13.80 -13.44
CA PHE A 109 -9.90 -14.62 -13.63
C PHE A 109 -9.60 -16.10 -13.91
N GLU A 110 -8.55 -16.42 -14.68
CA GLU A 110 -8.15 -17.81 -14.94
C GLU A 110 -7.71 -18.53 -13.67
N SER A 111 -6.86 -17.89 -12.86
CA SER A 111 -6.36 -18.44 -11.60
C SER A 111 -7.51 -18.68 -10.62
N ILE A 112 -8.50 -17.79 -10.61
CA ILE A 112 -9.71 -17.92 -9.80
C ILE A 112 -10.57 -19.08 -10.31
N LEU A 113 -10.87 -19.12 -11.61
CA LEU A 113 -11.74 -20.16 -12.21
C LEU A 113 -11.17 -21.57 -12.12
N LYS A 114 -9.85 -21.72 -12.01
CA LYS A 114 -9.18 -23.02 -11.77
C LYS A 114 -9.51 -23.60 -10.39
N GLU A 115 -9.71 -22.74 -9.39
CA GLU A 115 -9.94 -23.13 -8.01
C GLU A 115 -11.44 -23.03 -7.63
N CYS A 116 -12.23 -22.25 -8.38
CA CYS A 116 -13.66 -22.11 -8.17
C CYS A 116 -14.49 -23.33 -8.64
N PRO A 117 -15.67 -23.57 -8.02
CA PRO A 117 -16.58 -24.63 -8.45
C PRO A 117 -17.00 -24.48 -9.92
N ARG A 118 -17.33 -25.60 -10.56
CA ARG A 118 -17.88 -25.60 -11.93
C ARG A 118 -19.24 -24.89 -12.05
N SER A 119 -19.95 -24.63 -10.96
CA SER A 119 -21.17 -23.82 -10.97
C SER A 119 -20.92 -22.30 -11.04
N THR A 120 -19.66 -21.85 -10.97
CA THR A 120 -19.32 -20.42 -10.99
C THR A 120 -19.76 -19.78 -12.30
N ARG A 121 -20.58 -18.74 -12.18
CA ARG A 121 -21.06 -17.91 -13.29
C ARG A 121 -20.12 -16.74 -13.50
N VAL A 122 -19.87 -16.38 -14.75
CA VAL A 122 -19.00 -15.27 -15.15
C VAL A 122 -19.81 -14.25 -15.92
N ILE A 123 -19.70 -12.99 -15.52
CA ILE A 123 -20.32 -11.87 -16.23
C ILE A 123 -19.19 -11.03 -16.84
N LEU A 124 -19.08 -11.07 -18.17
CA LEU A 124 -18.17 -10.24 -18.94
C LEU A 124 -18.89 -8.96 -19.34
N VAL A 125 -18.54 -7.85 -18.69
CA VAL A 125 -19.03 -6.52 -19.06
C VAL A 125 -18.21 -6.01 -20.24
N GLU A 126 -18.83 -5.93 -21.42
CA GLU A 126 -18.18 -5.40 -22.64
C GLU A 126 -18.09 -3.88 -22.59
N GLU A 127 -16.91 -3.34 -22.90
CA GLU A 127 -16.76 -1.91 -23.18
C GLU A 127 -17.00 -1.63 -24.68
N PRO A 128 -18.09 -0.94 -25.05
CA PRO A 128 -18.39 -0.69 -26.47
C PRO A 128 -17.42 0.32 -27.09
N ASP A 129 -17.03 1.36 -26.34
CA ASP A 129 -16.06 2.36 -26.78
C ASP A 129 -14.73 2.18 -26.02
N LYS A 130 -13.89 1.32 -26.57
CA LYS A 130 -12.59 0.98 -25.98
C LYS A 130 -11.60 2.15 -26.03
N LEU A 131 -11.76 3.09 -26.97
CA LEU A 131 -10.89 4.25 -27.08
C LEU A 131 -11.25 5.31 -26.04
N ALA A 132 -12.55 5.55 -25.80
CA ALA A 132 -13.00 6.39 -24.70
C ALA A 132 -12.56 5.82 -23.35
N TRP A 133 -12.73 4.50 -23.15
CA TRP A 133 -12.24 3.82 -21.96
C TRP A 133 -10.73 3.97 -21.78
N GLU A 134 -9.93 3.82 -22.85
CA GLU A 134 -8.47 4.02 -22.78
C GLU A 134 -8.12 5.46 -22.37
N LYS A 135 -8.82 6.46 -22.93
CA LYS A 135 -8.61 7.86 -22.59
C LYS A 135 -8.92 8.14 -21.12
N ASP A 136 -10.03 7.61 -20.61
CA ASP A 136 -10.43 7.76 -19.22
C ASP A 136 -9.41 7.08 -18.29
N MET A 137 -9.03 5.83 -18.59
CA MET A 137 -7.97 5.13 -17.86
C MET A 137 -6.69 5.95 -17.85
N GLU A 138 -6.19 6.39 -19.00
CA GLU A 138 -4.95 7.16 -19.10
C GLU A 138 -4.99 8.45 -18.27
N GLN A 139 -6.15 9.14 -18.23
CA GLN A 139 -6.32 10.38 -17.49
C GLN A 139 -6.07 10.23 -15.99
N TRP A 140 -6.61 9.17 -15.37
CA TRP A 140 -6.48 8.97 -13.92
C TRP A 140 -5.39 7.96 -13.53
N LEU A 141 -4.98 7.08 -14.43
CA LEU A 141 -3.96 6.06 -14.18
C LEU A 141 -2.55 6.65 -14.27
N GLN A 142 -2.29 7.54 -15.23
CA GLN A 142 -0.96 8.09 -15.42
C GLN A 142 -0.37 8.79 -14.18
N PRO A 143 -1.14 9.64 -13.45
CA PRO A 143 -0.65 10.22 -12.20
C PRO A 143 -0.26 9.16 -11.17
N LEU A 144 -1.12 8.15 -11.00
CA LEU A 144 -0.91 7.04 -10.06
C LEU A 144 0.34 6.23 -10.45
N VAL A 145 0.46 5.81 -11.71
CA VAL A 145 1.59 5.02 -12.23
C VAL A 145 2.90 5.79 -12.11
N ARG A 146 2.92 7.09 -12.41
CA ARG A 146 4.12 7.92 -12.27
C ARG A 146 4.56 8.01 -10.82
N GLU A 147 3.63 8.21 -9.89
CA GLU A 147 3.95 8.22 -8.45
C GLU A 147 4.43 6.85 -7.98
N CYS A 148 3.77 5.77 -8.41
CA CYS A 148 4.19 4.40 -8.10
C CYS A 148 5.62 4.15 -8.56
N LYS A 149 5.97 4.55 -9.80
CA LYS A 149 7.32 4.39 -10.36
C LYS A 149 8.36 5.23 -9.63
N LYS A 150 8.05 6.49 -9.31
CA LYS A 150 8.97 7.35 -8.54
C LYS A 150 9.21 6.78 -7.15
N SER A 151 8.17 6.36 -6.44
CA SER A 151 8.30 5.74 -5.12
C SER A 151 9.10 4.44 -5.18
N ALA A 152 8.86 3.59 -6.18
CA ALA A 152 9.59 2.34 -6.41
C ALA A 152 11.09 2.53 -6.73
N MET A 153 11.49 3.68 -7.28
CA MET A 153 12.90 3.97 -7.56
C MET A 153 13.66 4.45 -6.32
N TRP A 154 12.99 5.10 -5.37
CA TRP A 154 13.61 5.70 -4.19
C TRP A 154 13.48 4.83 -2.93
N TRP A 155 12.51 3.91 -2.88
CA TRP A 155 12.29 2.92 -1.80
C TRP A 155 11.98 1.53 -2.36
N ASN A 156 12.09 0.47 -1.54
CA ASN A 156 11.57 -0.86 -1.87
C ASN A 156 10.10 -0.73 -2.29
N ALA A 157 9.80 -0.99 -3.57
CA ALA A 157 8.47 -0.79 -4.14
C ALA A 157 7.41 -1.51 -3.29
N SER A 158 6.51 -0.74 -2.65
CA SER A 158 5.49 -1.35 -1.80
C SER A 158 4.62 -2.30 -2.63
N LYS A 159 4.18 -3.40 -1.99
CA LYS A 159 3.39 -4.44 -2.66
C LYS A 159 2.12 -3.89 -3.29
N LEU A 160 1.52 -2.85 -2.69
CA LEU A 160 0.39 -2.13 -3.26
C LEU A 160 0.73 -1.50 -4.62
N HIS A 161 1.87 -0.80 -4.74
CA HIS A 161 2.26 -0.18 -6.01
C HIS A 161 2.43 -1.22 -7.12
N MET A 162 3.08 -2.34 -6.80
CA MET A 162 3.28 -3.42 -7.77
C MET A 162 1.95 -4.07 -8.16
N MET A 163 1.04 -4.33 -7.20
CA MET A 163 -0.31 -4.81 -7.50
C MET A 163 -1.09 -3.82 -8.38
N LEU A 164 -1.02 -2.52 -8.09
CA LEU A 164 -1.69 -1.47 -8.88
C LEU A 164 -1.17 -1.45 -10.33
N LEU A 165 0.13 -1.63 -10.53
CA LEU A 165 0.71 -1.72 -11.88
C LEU A 165 0.24 -3.00 -12.59
N ASP A 166 0.26 -4.14 -11.91
CA ASP A 166 -0.11 -5.43 -12.48
C ASP A 166 -1.61 -5.52 -12.81
N MET A 167 -2.48 -4.95 -11.97
CA MET A 167 -3.93 -5.03 -12.17
C MET A 167 -4.45 -4.11 -13.29
N VAL A 168 -3.64 -3.16 -13.77
CA VAL A 168 -4.04 -2.23 -14.84
C VAL A 168 -3.30 -2.52 -16.15
N ASP A 169 -2.15 -3.20 -16.10
CA ASP A 169 -1.46 -3.63 -17.31
C ASP A 169 -2.06 -4.94 -17.86
N LEU A 170 -3.19 -4.81 -18.55
CA LEU A 170 -3.87 -5.95 -19.22
C LEU A 170 -2.95 -6.72 -20.18
N ARG A 171 -1.89 -6.08 -20.67
CA ARG A 171 -0.86 -6.73 -21.49
C ARG A 171 -0.19 -7.89 -20.74
N ARG A 172 0.04 -7.75 -19.42
CA ARG A 172 0.59 -8.83 -18.59
C ARG A 172 -0.42 -9.94 -18.36
N ALA A 173 -1.70 -9.62 -18.17
CA ALA A 173 -2.76 -10.60 -18.00
C ALA A 173 -2.86 -11.57 -19.19
N LEU A 174 -2.63 -11.07 -20.40
CA LEU A 174 -2.58 -11.88 -21.63
C LEU A 174 -1.33 -12.78 -21.70
N ILE A 175 -0.29 -12.50 -20.91
CA ILE A 175 0.93 -13.31 -20.81
C ILE A 175 0.74 -14.31 -19.66
N SER A 176 -0.18 -15.25 -19.80
CA SER A 176 -0.20 -16.39 -18.89
C SER A 176 1.03 -17.28 -19.16
N PRO A 177 1.92 -17.53 -18.17
CA PRO A 177 3.12 -18.36 -18.37
C PRO A 177 2.78 -19.81 -18.77
N SER A 178 1.56 -20.27 -18.49
CA SER A 178 1.15 -21.65 -18.76
C SER A 178 1.06 -21.99 -20.25
N ASN A 179 0.98 -20.99 -21.13
CA ASN A 179 0.86 -21.22 -22.57
C ASN A 179 2.22 -21.40 -23.29
N GLN A 180 3.35 -21.24 -22.60
CA GLN A 180 4.68 -21.41 -23.21
C GLN A 180 5.15 -22.87 -23.32
N ARG A 181 4.41 -23.86 -22.78
CA ARG A 181 4.88 -25.25 -22.68
C ARG A 181 4.25 -26.26 -23.66
N GLY A 182 3.40 -25.86 -24.61
CA GLY A 182 2.60 -26.84 -25.38
C GLY A 182 2.23 -26.52 -26.84
N GLY A 183 2.98 -25.67 -27.56
CA GLY A 183 2.64 -25.30 -28.93
C GLY A 183 3.14 -26.28 -30.00
N ARG A 184 2.25 -27.12 -30.55
CA ARG A 184 2.44 -27.86 -31.82
C ARG A 184 2.75 -26.86 -32.95
N ALA A 185 3.76 -27.14 -33.77
CA ALA A 185 4.20 -26.29 -34.88
C ALA A 185 3.06 -26.01 -35.89
N ARG A 186 2.77 -24.73 -36.15
CA ARG A 186 1.80 -24.27 -37.16
C ARG A 186 2.49 -24.23 -38.54
N PRO A 187 1.79 -24.52 -39.67
CA PRO A 187 2.41 -24.56 -40.99
C PRO A 187 2.97 -23.18 -41.41
N LEU A 188 4.08 -23.19 -42.16
CA LEU A 188 4.74 -21.98 -42.65
C LEU A 188 3.87 -21.17 -43.64
N PRO A 189 3.83 -19.83 -43.54
CA PRO A 189 3.09 -18.97 -44.46
C PRO A 189 3.77 -18.85 -45.83
N SER A 190 2.96 -18.72 -46.88
CA SER A 190 3.36 -18.75 -48.29
C SER A 190 3.70 -17.40 -48.92
N SER A 191 3.76 -16.31 -48.16
CA SER A 191 4.11 -14.99 -48.71
C SER A 191 4.92 -14.10 -47.77
N PHE A 192 5.70 -13.19 -48.36
CA PHE A 192 6.57 -12.25 -47.64
C PHE A 192 5.78 -11.25 -46.77
N ALA A 193 4.58 -10.84 -47.22
CA ALA A 193 3.67 -10.02 -46.42
C ALA A 193 3.05 -10.79 -45.24
N ALA A 194 2.81 -12.10 -45.40
CA ALA A 194 2.41 -12.95 -44.29
C ALA A 194 3.59 -13.22 -43.32
N MET A 195 4.83 -13.27 -43.81
CA MET A 195 6.05 -13.36 -42.98
C MET A 195 6.24 -12.14 -42.09
N THR A 196 6.01 -10.91 -42.58
CA THR A 196 6.17 -9.69 -41.77
C THR A 196 5.04 -9.51 -40.75
N ALA A 197 3.83 -10.01 -41.04
CA ALA A 197 2.72 -9.99 -40.10
C ALA A 197 2.78 -11.11 -39.04
N GLN A 198 3.40 -12.26 -39.31
CA GLN A 198 3.37 -13.45 -38.44
C GLN A 198 4.66 -13.73 -37.64
N ASN A 199 5.78 -13.05 -37.91
CA ASN A 199 7.08 -13.37 -37.27
C ASN A 199 7.49 -12.48 -36.09
N VAL A 200 6.63 -11.59 -35.58
CA VAL A 200 6.89 -11.04 -34.25
C VAL A 200 6.21 -11.96 -33.24
N PRO A 201 6.97 -12.60 -32.32
CA PRO A 201 6.37 -13.42 -31.27
C PRO A 201 5.24 -12.66 -30.58
N ILE A 202 4.12 -13.31 -30.26
CA ILE A 202 3.05 -12.73 -29.43
C ILE A 202 3.64 -12.18 -28.11
N SER A 203 4.74 -12.74 -27.60
CA SER A 203 5.45 -12.16 -26.45
C SER A 203 6.16 -10.83 -26.72
N LYS A 204 6.42 -10.45 -27.99
CA LYS A 204 7.13 -9.24 -28.42
C LYS A 204 6.25 -8.19 -29.10
N GLN A 205 5.06 -8.53 -29.63
CA GLN A 205 4.13 -7.53 -30.20
C GLN A 205 3.43 -6.67 -29.13
N HIS A 206 3.42 -7.11 -27.86
CA HIS A 206 2.46 -6.59 -26.87
C HIS A 206 2.99 -5.43 -26.03
N SER A 207 4.31 -5.18 -25.98
CA SER A 207 4.87 -3.99 -25.29
C SER A 207 4.51 -2.66 -25.98
N THR A 208 4.08 -2.71 -27.24
CA THR A 208 3.64 -1.55 -28.04
C THR A 208 2.11 -1.46 -28.19
N LEU A 209 1.36 -2.46 -27.71
CA LEU A 209 -0.09 -2.50 -27.87
C LEU A 209 -0.75 -1.39 -27.05
N ARG A 210 -1.68 -0.64 -27.64
CA ARG A 210 -2.53 0.31 -26.88
C ARG A 210 -3.40 -0.41 -25.86
N LEU A 211 -3.82 0.31 -24.82
CA LEU A 211 -4.60 -0.29 -23.74
C LEU A 211 -5.97 -0.75 -24.24
N SER A 212 -6.57 0.00 -25.18
CA SER A 212 -7.81 -0.39 -25.89
C SER A 212 -7.67 -1.74 -26.60
N GLY A 213 -6.57 -1.95 -27.33
CA GLY A 213 -6.28 -3.22 -27.99
C GLY A 213 -6.04 -4.37 -26.99
N ALA A 214 -5.38 -4.08 -25.86
CA ALA A 214 -5.19 -5.08 -24.80
C ALA A 214 -6.53 -5.49 -24.17
N LEU A 215 -7.46 -4.55 -23.98
CA LEU A 215 -8.80 -4.83 -23.49
C LEU A 215 -9.59 -5.70 -24.48
N ASP A 216 -9.53 -5.40 -25.78
CA ASP A 216 -10.23 -6.19 -26.80
C ASP A 216 -9.76 -7.65 -26.82
N LEU A 217 -8.44 -7.87 -26.80
CA LEU A 217 -7.87 -9.21 -26.69
C LEU A 217 -8.24 -9.91 -25.38
N PHE A 218 -8.28 -9.16 -24.27
CA PHE A 218 -8.69 -9.72 -22.98
C PHE A 218 -10.15 -10.17 -22.98
N GLU A 219 -11.07 -9.37 -23.50
CA GLU A 219 -12.48 -9.72 -23.64
C GLU A 219 -12.68 -10.96 -24.54
N GLN A 220 -11.95 -11.03 -25.65
CA GLN A 220 -11.95 -12.20 -26.54
C GLN A 220 -11.46 -13.45 -25.83
N HIS A 221 -10.34 -13.34 -25.11
CA HIS A 221 -9.77 -14.45 -24.34
C HIS A 221 -10.74 -14.98 -23.27
N VAL A 222 -11.45 -14.11 -22.55
CA VAL A 222 -12.49 -14.52 -21.60
C VAL A 222 -13.60 -15.32 -22.30
N LYS A 223 -14.05 -14.90 -23.48
CA LYS A 223 -15.08 -15.61 -24.26
C LYS A 223 -14.61 -16.98 -24.77
N GLU A 224 -13.31 -17.16 -25.00
CA GLU A 224 -12.72 -18.43 -25.42
C GLU A 224 -12.54 -19.40 -24.26
N VAL A 225 -12.11 -18.90 -23.09
CA VAL A 225 -11.79 -19.73 -21.91
C VAL A 225 -13.04 -20.15 -21.14
N VAL A 226 -14.05 -19.28 -21.05
CA VAL A 226 -15.25 -19.54 -20.23
C VAL A 226 -16.34 -20.22 -21.09
N PRO A 227 -16.85 -21.41 -20.67
CA PRO A 227 -17.96 -22.07 -21.35
C PRO A 227 -19.21 -21.19 -21.45
N ARG A 228 -19.89 -21.26 -22.62
CA ARG A 228 -21.05 -20.40 -22.95
C ARG A 228 -22.22 -20.53 -21.98
N ASP A 229 -22.42 -21.70 -21.38
CA ASP A 229 -23.48 -21.97 -20.40
C ASP A 229 -23.27 -21.23 -19.07
N ARG A 230 -22.04 -20.78 -18.79
CA ARG A 230 -21.67 -20.06 -17.56
C ARG A 230 -21.15 -18.65 -17.83
N LEU A 231 -21.26 -18.16 -19.05
CA LEU A 231 -20.79 -16.84 -19.47
C LEU A 231 -21.96 -15.97 -19.90
N LEU A 232 -22.16 -14.85 -19.21
CA LEU A 232 -22.99 -13.75 -19.68
C LEU A 232 -22.11 -12.66 -20.27
N VAL A 233 -22.27 -12.36 -21.55
CA VAL A 233 -21.73 -11.16 -22.18
C VAL A 233 -22.76 -10.05 -21.99
N TYR A 234 -22.41 -9.03 -21.21
CA TYR A 234 -23.34 -8.04 -20.69
C TYR A 234 -22.89 -6.61 -21.07
N ARG A 235 -23.84 -5.73 -21.42
CA ARG A 235 -23.57 -4.29 -21.50
C ARG A 235 -24.42 -3.58 -20.45
N VAL A 236 -23.83 -2.59 -19.79
CA VAL A 236 -24.53 -1.92 -18.68
C VAL A 236 -25.85 -1.27 -19.09
N ARG A 237 -25.94 -0.80 -20.34
CA ARG A 237 -27.17 -0.24 -20.90
C ARG A 237 -28.32 -1.24 -21.03
N ASP A 238 -28.04 -2.54 -20.94
CA ASP A 238 -29.05 -3.60 -21.06
C ASP A 238 -29.85 -3.77 -19.75
N GLY A 239 -29.40 -3.16 -18.64
CA GLY A 239 -30.16 -3.05 -17.39
C GLY A 239 -30.34 -4.38 -16.65
N TRP A 240 -31.45 -4.52 -15.93
CA TRP A 240 -31.70 -5.66 -15.03
C TRP A 240 -31.97 -6.98 -15.73
N GLN A 241 -32.73 -6.96 -16.82
CA GLN A 241 -33.35 -8.17 -17.38
C GLN A 241 -32.33 -9.29 -17.69
N PRO A 242 -31.31 -9.09 -18.54
CA PRO A 242 -30.37 -10.17 -18.86
C PRO A 242 -29.50 -10.58 -17.67
N LEU A 243 -29.24 -9.67 -16.73
CA LEU A 243 -28.49 -9.97 -15.51
C LEU A 243 -29.30 -10.89 -14.57
N CYS A 244 -30.57 -10.56 -14.34
CA CYS A 244 -31.46 -11.30 -13.47
C CYS A 244 -31.79 -12.69 -14.05
N ASP A 245 -32.05 -12.78 -15.35
CA ASP A 245 -32.32 -14.04 -16.04
C ASP A 245 -31.13 -15.01 -15.94
N PHE A 246 -29.92 -14.50 -16.15
CA PHE A 246 -28.69 -15.29 -16.04
C PHE A 246 -28.39 -15.74 -14.61
N LEU A 247 -28.64 -14.86 -13.63
CA LEU A 247 -28.46 -15.17 -12.21
C LEU A 247 -29.64 -15.98 -11.62
N GLN A 248 -30.73 -16.15 -12.37
CA GLN A 248 -31.96 -16.82 -11.93
C GLN A 248 -32.55 -16.19 -10.65
N VAL A 249 -32.54 -14.87 -10.59
CA VAL A 249 -33.09 -14.07 -9.49
C VAL A 249 -34.14 -13.09 -10.03
N PRO A 250 -35.16 -12.70 -9.25
CA PRO A 250 -36.13 -11.71 -9.68
C PRO A 250 -35.51 -10.32 -9.80
N VAL A 251 -36.07 -9.48 -10.68
CA VAL A 251 -35.73 -8.06 -10.76
C VAL A 251 -36.07 -7.38 -9.42
N PRO A 252 -35.18 -6.57 -8.84
CA PRO A 252 -35.42 -5.93 -7.56
C PRO A 252 -36.53 -4.90 -7.65
N MET A 253 -37.47 -4.97 -6.71
CA MET A 253 -38.62 -4.07 -6.60
C MET A 253 -38.46 -3.14 -5.39
N ALA A 254 -38.88 -1.89 -5.52
CA ALA A 254 -38.91 -0.95 -4.41
C ALA A 254 -39.93 -1.41 -3.35
N PRO A 255 -39.67 -1.16 -2.05
CA PRO A 255 -40.63 -1.50 -1.01
C PRO A 255 -41.94 -0.72 -1.23
N ALA A 256 -43.08 -1.37 -0.99
CA ALA A 256 -44.38 -0.70 -1.03
C ALA A 256 -44.37 0.48 -0.04
N THR A 257 -44.57 1.69 -0.55
CA THR A 257 -44.61 2.90 0.28
C THR A 257 -45.88 2.90 1.13
N VAL A 258 -45.82 3.54 2.31
CA VAL A 258 -46.97 3.74 3.19
C VAL A 258 -47.95 4.69 2.50
N GLY A 259 -48.82 4.14 1.66
CA GLY A 259 -49.68 4.88 0.73
C GLY A 259 -50.34 4.03 -0.36
N GLY A 260 -50.00 2.74 -0.48
CA GLY A 260 -50.71 1.82 -1.38
C GLY A 260 -50.30 1.90 -2.85
N ALA A 261 -49.20 2.60 -3.17
CA ALA A 261 -48.62 2.56 -4.51
C ALA A 261 -48.10 1.14 -4.81
N PRO A 262 -48.32 0.60 -6.03
CA PRO A 262 -47.76 -0.69 -6.42
C PRO A 262 -46.22 -0.66 -6.30
N PRO A 263 -45.58 -1.78 -5.94
CA PRO A 263 -44.12 -1.86 -5.97
C PRO A 263 -43.64 -1.63 -7.41
N GLU A 264 -42.74 -0.66 -7.60
CA GLU A 264 -42.12 -0.37 -8.89
C GLU A 264 -40.72 -1.00 -8.97
N PRO A 265 -40.25 -1.40 -10.17
CA PRO A 265 -38.88 -1.88 -10.35
C PRO A 265 -37.87 -0.80 -9.97
N VAL A 266 -36.84 -1.17 -9.20
CA VAL A 266 -35.78 -0.21 -8.86
C VAL A 266 -34.96 0.12 -10.10
N ALA A 267 -34.61 1.39 -10.30
CA ALA A 267 -33.74 1.80 -11.41
C ALA A 267 -32.37 1.09 -11.31
N PHE A 268 -31.82 0.71 -12.47
CA PHE A 268 -30.49 0.11 -12.54
C PHE A 268 -29.43 1.15 -12.11
N PRO A 269 -28.42 0.77 -11.31
CA PRO A 269 -27.40 1.72 -10.85
C PRO A 269 -26.67 2.44 -11.99
N PRO A 270 -26.34 3.73 -11.83
CA PRO A 270 -25.63 4.48 -12.86
C PRO A 270 -24.22 3.91 -13.09
N ASN A 271 -23.71 4.10 -14.31
CA ASN A 271 -22.33 3.79 -14.63
C ASN A 271 -21.36 4.65 -13.80
N SER A 272 -20.41 3.99 -13.14
CA SER A 272 -19.28 4.64 -12.47
C SER A 272 -17.98 4.15 -13.10
N THR A 273 -17.08 5.09 -13.38
CA THR A 273 -15.74 4.81 -13.93
C THR A 273 -14.77 4.26 -12.86
N GLY A 274 -15.19 4.19 -11.59
CA GLY A 274 -14.34 3.72 -10.48
C GLY A 274 -13.15 4.64 -10.19
N SER A 275 -13.13 5.86 -10.74
CA SER A 275 -12.06 6.85 -10.57
C SER A 275 -11.92 7.31 -9.12
N ASP A 276 -13.04 7.43 -8.40
CA ASP A 276 -13.09 8.05 -7.08
C ASP A 276 -12.26 7.29 -6.04
N ILE A 277 -12.29 5.95 -6.10
CA ILE A 277 -11.51 5.12 -5.17
C ILE A 277 -10.01 5.22 -5.44
N LEU A 278 -9.61 5.32 -6.71
CA LEU A 278 -8.20 5.46 -7.05
C LEU A 278 -7.68 6.87 -6.76
N LEU A 279 -8.50 7.90 -6.95
CA LEU A 279 -8.20 9.25 -6.48
C LEU A 279 -8.05 9.29 -4.96
N PHE A 280 -8.90 8.58 -4.22
CA PHE A 280 -8.76 8.44 -2.77
C PHE A 280 -7.43 7.78 -2.38
N VAL A 281 -7.05 6.68 -3.04
CA VAL A 281 -5.76 6.00 -2.81
C VAL A 281 -4.59 6.93 -3.11
N HIS A 282 -4.62 7.63 -4.25
CA HIS A 282 -3.61 8.61 -4.65
C HIS A 282 -3.47 9.76 -3.65
N GLN A 283 -4.60 10.31 -3.18
CA GLN A 283 -4.61 11.35 -2.16
C GLN A 283 -4.04 10.84 -0.83
N GLY A 284 -4.33 9.59 -0.47
CA GLY A 284 -3.74 8.90 0.67
C GLY A 284 -2.22 8.85 0.59
N PHE A 285 -1.67 8.48 -0.58
CA PHE A 285 -0.23 8.49 -0.80
C PHE A 285 0.40 9.87 -0.65
N LYS A 286 -0.21 10.92 -1.23
CA LYS A 286 0.29 12.29 -1.10
C LYS A 286 0.30 12.79 0.35
N LYS A 287 -0.74 12.47 1.12
CA LYS A 287 -0.79 12.82 2.55
C LYS A 287 0.29 12.06 3.33
N SER A 288 0.46 10.77 3.05
CA SER A 288 1.49 9.95 3.70
C SER A 288 2.90 10.45 3.39
N THR A 289 3.20 10.81 2.14
CA THR A 289 4.53 11.33 1.78
C THR A 289 4.78 12.68 2.44
N ALA A 290 3.80 13.56 2.53
CA ALA A 290 3.92 14.82 3.26
C ALA A 290 4.24 14.61 4.74
N VAL A 291 3.59 13.63 5.40
CA VAL A 291 3.88 13.28 6.80
C VAL A 291 5.30 12.74 6.97
N VAL A 292 5.76 11.85 6.08
CA VAL A 292 7.13 11.32 6.13
C VAL A 292 8.15 12.44 5.94
N TRP A 293 7.92 13.36 5.00
CA TRP A 293 8.78 14.53 4.81
C TRP A 293 8.79 15.44 6.04
N LEU A 294 7.64 15.66 6.67
CA LEU A 294 7.56 16.45 7.89
C LEU A 294 8.33 15.80 9.04
N LEU A 295 8.20 14.48 9.23
CA LEU A 295 8.97 13.73 10.22
C LEU A 295 10.48 13.79 9.92
N PHE A 296 10.87 13.67 8.65
CA PHE A 296 12.27 13.80 8.24
C PHE A 296 12.82 15.20 8.56
N LEU A 297 12.06 16.26 8.27
CA LEU A 297 12.47 17.63 8.61
C LEU A 297 12.61 17.84 10.13
N VAL A 298 11.73 17.24 10.93
CA VAL A 298 11.84 17.27 12.40
C VAL A 298 13.11 16.55 12.86
N VAL A 299 13.43 15.37 12.31
CA VAL A 299 14.66 14.65 12.64
C VAL A 299 15.90 15.44 12.23
N VAL A 300 15.90 16.07 11.05
CA VAL A 300 17.00 16.93 10.59
C VAL A 300 17.14 18.15 11.50
N ALA A 301 16.04 18.80 11.89
CA ALA A 301 16.09 19.93 12.82
C ALA A 301 16.67 19.52 14.18
N LEU A 302 16.25 18.37 14.73
CA LEU A 302 16.81 17.82 15.96
C LEU A 302 18.30 17.49 15.81
N ALA A 303 18.71 16.89 14.69
CA ALA A 303 20.11 16.60 14.42
C ALA A 303 20.95 17.89 14.33
N LEU A 304 20.44 18.94 13.68
CA LEU A 304 21.11 20.24 13.61
C LEU A 304 21.22 20.92 14.98
N LEU A 305 20.19 20.84 15.83
CA LEU A 305 20.25 21.35 17.21
C LEU A 305 21.28 20.60 18.05
N LEU A 306 21.36 19.28 17.92
CA LEU A 306 22.39 18.48 18.58
C LEU A 306 23.79 18.82 18.05
N LEU A 307 23.92 19.01 16.74
CA LEU A 307 25.19 19.36 16.11
C LEU A 307 25.65 20.75 16.53
N SER A 308 24.76 21.75 16.58
CA SER A 308 25.11 23.10 17.03
C SER A 308 25.57 23.09 18.48
N SER A 309 24.85 22.38 19.35
CA SER A 309 25.26 22.22 20.75
C SER A 309 26.62 21.55 20.88
N PHE A 310 26.88 20.49 20.11
CA PHE A 310 28.17 19.81 20.10
C PHE A 310 29.29 20.71 19.55
N THR A 311 29.03 21.51 18.50
CA THR A 311 30.05 22.42 17.97
C THR A 311 30.44 23.52 18.94
N GLU A 312 29.51 24.03 19.75
CA GLU A 312 29.81 25.01 20.80
C GLU A 312 30.74 24.41 21.86
N GLU A 313 30.39 23.23 22.36
CA GLU A 313 31.17 22.48 23.35
C GLU A 313 32.56 22.10 22.82
N TYR A 314 32.62 21.60 21.59
CA TYR A 314 33.88 21.28 20.91
C TYR A 314 34.74 22.52 20.72
N THR A 315 34.15 23.66 20.32
CA THR A 315 34.90 24.91 20.18
C THR A 315 35.43 25.42 21.52
N GLN A 316 34.68 25.23 22.61
CA GLN A 316 35.13 25.56 23.95
C GLN A 316 36.30 24.65 24.37
N PHE A 317 36.17 23.34 24.20
CA PHE A 317 37.25 22.39 24.46
C PHE A 317 38.54 22.72 23.69
N TYR A 318 38.43 23.07 22.40
CA TYR A 318 39.59 23.46 21.59
C TYR A 318 40.24 24.76 22.06
N ARG A 319 39.45 25.72 22.53
CA ARG A 319 39.97 26.96 23.13
C ARG A 319 40.71 26.66 24.43
N ASP A 320 40.10 25.90 25.33
CA ASP A 320 40.69 25.54 26.63
C ASP A 320 41.98 24.72 26.42
N TYR A 321 41.96 23.75 25.51
CA TYR A 321 43.14 22.98 25.12
C TYR A 321 44.26 23.86 24.57
N ARG A 322 43.94 24.75 23.62
CA ARG A 322 44.93 25.65 23.00
C ARG A 322 45.54 26.58 24.05
N ASP A 323 44.71 27.17 24.90
CA ASP A 323 45.15 28.14 25.90
C ASP A 323 45.97 27.44 27.02
N TYR A 324 45.63 26.19 27.38
CA TYR A 324 46.42 25.34 28.27
C TYR A 324 47.80 25.02 27.67
N VAL A 325 47.84 24.52 26.43
CA VAL A 325 49.09 24.15 25.75
C VAL A 325 49.96 25.39 25.55
N HIS A 326 49.38 26.54 25.18
CA HIS A 326 50.13 27.79 25.08
C HIS A 326 50.76 28.17 26.42
N ARG A 327 50.00 28.13 27.53
CA ARG A 327 50.50 28.46 28.87
C ARG A 327 51.58 27.49 29.36
N ASP A 328 51.46 26.20 29.05
CA ASP A 328 52.44 25.19 29.44
C ASP A 328 53.74 25.30 28.60
N LEU A 329 53.65 25.76 27.35
CA LEU A 329 54.81 25.98 26.47
C LEU A 329 55.43 27.39 26.55
N GLU A 330 54.68 28.40 26.98
CA GLU A 330 55.12 29.80 27.08
C GLU A 330 56.45 29.98 27.84
N PRO A 331 56.69 29.32 28.99
CA PRO A 331 57.98 29.39 29.68
C PRO A 331 59.15 28.85 28.84
N TYR A 332 58.91 27.84 28.00
CA TYR A 332 59.94 27.24 27.14
C TYR A 332 60.24 28.11 25.92
N MET A 333 59.21 28.74 25.34
CA MET A 333 59.33 29.66 24.20
C MET A 333 60.04 30.96 24.59
N ASP A 334 59.75 31.50 25.79
CA ASP A 334 60.41 32.72 26.27
C ASP A 334 61.83 32.43 26.78
N ALA A 335 62.08 31.26 27.37
CA ALA A 335 63.43 30.80 27.67
C ALA A 335 64.29 30.65 26.40
N GLU A 336 63.70 30.26 25.26
CA GLU A 336 64.40 30.17 23.98
C GLU A 336 64.71 31.55 23.38
N LYS A 337 63.78 32.52 23.43
CA LYS A 337 64.05 33.92 23.00
C LYS A 337 65.14 34.60 23.83
N VAL A 338 65.19 34.32 25.13
CA VAL A 338 66.27 34.81 26.02
C VAL A 338 67.61 34.15 25.67
N ARG A 339 67.58 32.96 25.06
CA ARG A 339 68.74 32.14 24.71
C ARG A 339 69.17 32.26 23.25
N GLU A 340 68.53 33.09 22.42
CA GLU A 340 68.99 33.42 21.05
C GLU A 340 70.39 34.08 20.99
N GLY A 341 70.99 34.40 22.14
CA GLY A 341 72.41 34.76 22.26
C GLY A 341 73.38 33.58 22.46
N ASP A 342 72.90 32.35 22.64
CA ASP A 342 73.71 31.15 22.91
C ASP A 342 73.16 29.89 22.21
N GLU A 343 74.06 29.04 21.72
CA GLU A 343 73.93 28.21 20.52
C GLU A 343 73.10 26.92 20.66
N SER A 344 71.99 26.93 21.39
CA SER A 344 71.12 25.75 21.46
C SER A 344 69.63 26.08 21.39
N ALA A 345 69.18 26.37 20.18
CA ALA A 345 67.77 26.35 19.84
C ALA A 345 67.16 24.96 20.10
N LEU A 346 65.92 24.96 20.56
CA LEU A 346 65.15 23.79 20.95
C LEU A 346 64.85 22.98 19.67
N THR A 347 65.34 21.75 19.58
CA THR A 347 65.18 20.97 18.34
C THR A 347 63.70 20.66 18.12
N ILE A 348 63.21 20.68 16.87
CA ILE A 348 61.82 20.35 16.50
C ILE A 348 61.32 19.06 17.18
N ARG A 349 62.19 18.05 17.31
CA ARG A 349 61.88 16.79 18.02
C ARG A 349 61.61 16.99 19.51
N GLN A 350 62.39 17.83 20.19
CA GLN A 350 62.20 18.13 21.61
C GLN A 350 60.92 18.92 21.85
N ALA A 351 60.64 19.93 20.99
CA ALA A 351 59.39 20.68 21.02
C ALA A 351 58.17 19.76 20.83
N LEU A 352 58.24 18.81 19.89
CA LEU A 352 57.18 17.84 19.64
C LEU A 352 56.96 16.88 20.82
N VAL A 353 58.02 16.47 21.51
CA VAL A 353 57.92 15.65 22.74
C VAL A 353 57.29 16.43 23.89
N MET A 354 57.65 17.70 24.05
CA MET A 354 57.06 18.57 25.09
C MET A 354 55.58 18.84 24.80
N ALA A 355 55.24 19.19 23.56
CA ALA A 355 53.85 19.36 23.14
C ALA A 355 53.03 18.09 23.41
N LYS A 356 53.54 16.91 23.03
CA LYS A 356 52.89 15.62 23.32
C LYS A 356 52.69 15.38 24.82
N LYS A 357 53.66 15.74 25.66
CA LYS A 357 53.57 15.60 27.12
C LYS A 357 52.55 16.56 27.72
N SER A 358 52.49 17.79 27.20
CA SER A 358 51.49 18.79 27.56
C SER A 358 50.07 18.32 27.22
N SER A 359 49.86 17.83 25.99
CA SER A 359 48.56 17.28 25.57
C SER A 359 48.11 16.11 26.44
N LYS A 360 49.04 15.24 26.85
CA LYS A 360 48.74 14.11 27.73
C LYS A 360 48.26 14.59 29.11
N ARG A 361 48.94 15.59 29.69
CA ARG A 361 48.56 16.17 30.99
C ARG A 361 47.19 16.82 30.96
N PHE A 362 46.90 17.59 29.90
CA PHE A 362 45.59 18.17 29.69
C PHE A 362 44.49 17.08 29.66
N GLY A 363 44.72 15.98 28.94
CA GLY A 363 43.77 14.86 28.91
C GLY A 363 43.52 14.26 30.30
N GLU A 364 44.59 14.02 31.08
CA GLU A 364 44.50 13.47 32.44
C GLU A 364 43.80 14.44 33.43
N GLU A 365 43.94 15.75 33.23
CA GLU A 365 43.26 16.78 34.04
C GLU A 365 41.80 16.95 33.64
N TYR A 366 41.51 16.99 32.34
CA TYR A 366 40.16 17.04 31.79
C TYR A 366 39.32 15.84 32.21
N GLU A 367 39.88 14.63 32.22
CA GLU A 367 39.20 13.43 32.74
C GLU A 367 38.95 13.51 34.25
N ARG A 368 39.86 14.10 35.02
CA ARG A 368 39.73 14.27 36.48
C ARG A 368 38.62 15.26 36.84
N GLU A 369 38.41 16.27 36.01
CA GLU A 369 37.34 17.26 36.16
C GLU A 369 35.96 16.77 35.66
N GLY A 370 35.85 15.50 35.27
CA GLY A 370 34.60 14.85 34.85
C GLY A 370 34.43 14.70 33.34
N GLY A 371 35.42 15.13 32.54
CA GLY A 371 35.48 14.95 31.10
C GLY A 371 34.21 15.40 30.36
N ALA A 372 33.87 14.67 29.29
CA ALA A 372 32.65 14.93 28.51
C ALA A 372 31.35 14.74 29.33
N MET A 373 31.37 13.93 30.40
CA MET A 373 30.20 13.73 31.26
C MET A 373 29.89 14.95 32.13
N GLY A 374 30.91 15.68 32.60
CA GLY A 374 30.74 16.93 33.34
C GLY A 374 30.07 18.00 32.48
N SER A 375 30.45 18.10 31.21
CA SER A 375 29.86 19.03 30.25
C SER A 375 28.44 18.64 29.80
N MET A 376 28.17 17.35 29.60
CA MET A 376 26.80 16.85 29.38
C MET A 376 25.85 17.15 30.56
N SER A 377 26.34 17.08 31.80
CA SER A 377 25.53 17.42 32.97
C SER A 377 25.12 18.90 32.99
N GLY A 378 26.04 19.81 32.64
CA GLY A 378 25.74 21.24 32.51
C GLY A 378 24.83 21.59 31.33
N LEU A 379 24.83 20.79 30.27
CA LEU A 379 23.91 20.91 29.14
C LEU A 379 22.49 20.46 29.54
N MET A 380 22.37 19.34 30.26
CA MET A 380 21.09 18.84 30.78
C MET A 380 20.47 19.82 31.78
N GLU A 381 21.29 20.47 32.61
CA GLU A 381 20.87 21.50 33.57
C GLU A 381 20.40 22.78 32.87
N ARG A 382 21.01 23.20 31.74
CA ARG A 382 20.53 24.32 30.92
C ARG A 382 19.22 24.02 30.19
N ILE A 383 19.03 22.79 29.71
CA ILE A 383 17.79 22.38 29.02
C ILE A 383 16.63 22.22 29.99
N VAL A 384 16.86 21.65 31.17
CA VAL A 384 15.83 21.43 32.20
C VAL A 384 15.57 22.69 33.05
N GLY A 385 16.56 23.58 33.18
CA GLY A 385 16.50 24.80 33.99
C GLY A 385 15.92 26.03 33.28
N SER A 386 15.56 25.94 31.99
CA SER A 386 14.88 27.03 31.29
C SER A 386 13.36 26.97 31.55
N LYS A 387 12.92 27.66 32.59
CA LYS A 387 11.51 27.90 32.93
C LYS A 387 11.13 29.35 32.66
#